data_AF-A0A7K4B975-F1
#
_entry.id   AF-A0A7K4B975-F1
#
_cell.length_a   1.000
_cell.length_b   1.000
_cell.length_c   1.000
_cell.angle_alpha   90.00
_cell.angle_beta   90.00
_cell.angle_gamma   90.00
#
_symmetry.space_group_name_H-M   'P 1'
#
loop_
_entity.id
_entity.type
_entity.pdbx_description
1 polymer ?
#
loop_
_entity_poly.entity_id
_entity_poly.type
_entity_poly.pdbx_seq_one_letter_code
_entity_poly.pdbx_strand_id
1 'polypeptide(L)'
;MTVKMEASEGGMPHNTLMIYGIVVAVVGTYLTYLNVVTGIAVFSFFGGIAAIAALWWGSDTIKHLCSYGLGTGVPSAGMVAFGSGAIAMIAGTKFGLASPIVTLILAAILGAVIGYIANSIINMNIPVMVTSLMEMAVVGAMTMLGFAAMCTGTFMFSGLVVGGMTLSMEPSAGAAGGAQTFLVTVLPEFAGSLIGGAALAVIFFLGAMALQHPFNACLGPNESQDRTLMLAIEVGFLSMFVVAVMSYAFLDLVSATVGVAISLIGWFYSYKQYIALSKRDAYDWLDAKPIREVGGDQ
;
A
#
# COMPACT_ATOMS: atom_id res chain seq x y z
N MET A 1 3.28 39.00 -11.95
CA MET A 1 4.23 37.97 -12.42
C MET A 1 3.67 36.62 -12.03
N THR A 2 2.89 36.01 -12.92
CA THR A 2 2.38 34.64 -12.78
C THR A 2 3.53 33.69 -13.08
N VAL A 3 4.24 33.29 -12.02
CA VAL A 3 5.27 32.25 -12.13
C VAL A 3 4.55 30.97 -12.53
N LYS A 4 4.72 30.54 -13.79
CA LYS A 4 4.32 29.20 -14.21
C LYS A 4 5.14 28.21 -13.39
N MET A 5 4.46 27.47 -12.52
CA MET A 5 5.04 26.36 -11.78
C MET A 5 5.15 25.18 -12.75
N GLU A 6 6.27 25.07 -13.46
CA GLU A 6 6.54 23.93 -14.31
C GLU A 6 7.14 22.79 -13.47
N ALA A 7 6.56 21.60 -13.63
CA ALA A 7 6.91 20.41 -12.88
C ALA A 7 8.34 19.94 -13.20
N SER A 8 9.04 19.41 -12.19
CA SER A 8 10.32 18.71 -12.39
C SER A 8 10.14 17.54 -13.35
N GLU A 9 10.81 17.59 -14.51
CA GLU A 9 10.74 16.55 -15.54
C GLU A 9 11.38 15.25 -15.04
N GLY A 10 10.52 14.27 -14.75
CA GLY A 10 10.93 12.90 -14.52
C GLY A 10 11.27 12.18 -15.82
N GLY A 11 12.14 11.15 -15.76
CA GLY A 11 12.49 10.31 -16.90
C GLY A 11 11.34 9.47 -17.46
N MET A 12 10.28 9.21 -16.67
CA MET A 12 9.06 8.52 -17.13
C MET A 12 7.82 9.41 -16.96
N PRO A 13 6.93 9.50 -17.98
CA PRO A 13 5.69 10.26 -17.87
C PRO A 13 4.76 9.71 -16.78
N HIS A 14 4.17 10.63 -16.01
CA HIS A 14 3.25 10.32 -14.90
C HIS A 14 2.08 9.41 -15.30
N ASN A 15 1.41 9.70 -16.41
CA ASN A 15 0.28 8.88 -16.89
C ASN A 15 0.68 7.44 -17.20
N THR A 16 1.91 7.24 -17.68
CA THR A 16 2.45 5.91 -17.98
C THR A 16 2.69 5.14 -16.67
N LEU A 17 3.28 5.79 -15.67
CA LEU A 17 3.47 5.23 -14.33
C LEU A 17 2.14 4.86 -13.68
N MET A 18 1.14 5.74 -13.77
CA MET A 18 -0.22 5.50 -13.29
C MET A 18 -0.85 4.26 -13.92
N ILE A 19 -0.82 4.14 -15.24
CA ILE A 19 -1.43 3.00 -15.95
C ILE A 19 -0.77 1.70 -15.52
N TYR A 20 0.56 1.64 -15.46
CA TYR A 20 1.27 0.45 -15.00
C TYR A 20 0.95 0.13 -13.54
N GLY A 21 0.96 1.13 -12.66
CA GLY A 21 0.63 0.97 -11.24
C GLY A 21 -0.76 0.39 -11.03
N ILE A 22 -1.78 0.97 -11.67
CA ILE A 22 -3.17 0.50 -11.58
C ILE A 22 -3.31 -0.92 -12.14
N VAL A 23 -2.80 -1.17 -13.35
CA VAL A 23 -2.95 -2.48 -14.01
C VAL A 23 -2.28 -3.57 -13.20
N VAL A 24 -1.03 -3.35 -12.76
CA VAL A 24 -0.30 -4.35 -11.96
C VAL A 24 -0.95 -4.54 -10.59
N ALA A 25 -1.42 -3.47 -9.94
CA ALA A 25 -2.12 -3.58 -8.65
C ALA A 25 -3.43 -4.37 -8.74
N VAL A 26 -4.25 -4.10 -9.76
CA VAL A 26 -5.51 -4.83 -9.97
C VAL A 26 -5.24 -6.27 -10.37
N VAL A 27 -4.41 -6.51 -11.39
CA VAL A 27 -4.10 -7.86 -11.86
C VAL A 27 -3.40 -8.68 -10.77
N GLY A 28 -2.42 -8.11 -10.08
CA GLY A 28 -1.72 -8.78 -8.99
C GLY A 28 -2.64 -9.13 -7.81
N THR A 29 -3.59 -8.25 -7.48
CA THR A 29 -4.61 -8.58 -6.47
C THR A 29 -5.51 -9.72 -6.95
N TYR A 30 -5.92 -9.73 -8.22
CA TYR A 30 -6.70 -10.84 -8.80
C TYR A 30 -5.92 -12.16 -8.87
N LEU A 31 -4.61 -12.12 -9.09
CA LEU A 31 -3.78 -13.33 -9.10
C LEU A 31 -3.77 -14.05 -7.75
N THR A 32 -4.05 -13.35 -6.63
CA THR A 32 -4.24 -14.02 -5.34
C THR A 32 -5.47 -14.93 -5.32
N TYR A 33 -6.45 -14.72 -6.21
CA TYR A 33 -7.60 -15.62 -6.35
C TYR A 33 -7.21 -17.03 -6.84
N LEU A 34 -6.04 -17.18 -7.47
CA LEU A 34 -5.53 -18.50 -7.85
C LEU A 34 -5.37 -19.43 -6.64
N ASN A 35 -5.20 -18.89 -5.42
CA ASN A 35 -5.19 -19.68 -4.19
C ASN A 35 -6.47 -20.52 -4.01
N VAL A 36 -7.63 -19.98 -4.42
CA VAL A 36 -8.91 -20.69 -4.33
C VAL A 36 -9.00 -21.79 -5.39
N VAL A 37 -8.41 -21.56 -6.56
CA VAL A 37 -8.44 -22.50 -7.70
C VAL A 37 -7.48 -23.66 -7.50
N THR A 38 -6.29 -23.41 -6.95
CA THR A 38 -5.24 -24.42 -6.76
C THR A 38 -5.29 -25.10 -5.40
N GLY A 39 -6.02 -24.53 -4.43
CA GLY A 39 -6.07 -25.01 -3.06
C GLY A 39 -4.77 -24.79 -2.28
N ILE A 40 -3.82 -24.03 -2.83
CA ILE A 40 -2.52 -23.75 -2.23
C ILE A 40 -2.35 -22.23 -2.13
N ALA A 41 -2.10 -21.71 -0.93
CA ALA A 41 -2.01 -20.27 -0.66
C ALA A 41 -0.70 -19.60 -1.11
N VAL A 42 0.12 -20.28 -1.91
CA VAL A 42 1.44 -19.81 -2.37
C VAL A 42 1.29 -18.58 -3.25
N PHE A 43 0.20 -18.39 -3.98
CA PHE A 43 0.01 -17.21 -4.85
C PHE A 43 -0.34 -15.92 -4.09
N SER A 44 -0.42 -15.97 -2.76
CA SER A 44 -0.63 -14.80 -1.88
C SER A 44 0.45 -13.72 -2.05
N PHE A 45 1.69 -14.08 -2.40
CA PHE A 45 2.76 -13.08 -2.61
C PHE A 45 2.44 -12.08 -3.73
N PHE A 46 1.59 -12.43 -4.70
CA PHE A 46 1.17 -11.50 -5.75
C PHE A 46 0.40 -10.30 -5.20
N GLY A 47 -0.28 -10.46 -4.05
CA GLY A 47 -0.89 -9.34 -3.34
C GLY A 47 0.14 -8.34 -2.81
N GLY A 48 1.30 -8.84 -2.35
CA GLY A 48 2.42 -7.99 -1.93
C GLY A 48 3.02 -7.22 -3.11
N ILE A 49 3.21 -7.88 -4.25
CA ILE A 49 3.69 -7.23 -5.48
C ILE A 49 2.70 -6.18 -5.98
N ALA A 50 1.40 -6.47 -5.91
CA ALA A 50 0.34 -5.51 -6.25
C ALA A 50 0.40 -4.25 -5.37
N ALA A 51 0.61 -4.43 -4.07
CA ALA A 51 0.76 -3.31 -3.14
C ALA A 51 2.00 -2.47 -3.45
N ILE A 52 3.14 -3.10 -3.78
CA ILE A 52 4.36 -2.39 -4.17
C ILE A 52 4.16 -1.58 -5.46
N ALA A 53 3.48 -2.14 -6.47
CA ALA A 53 3.18 -1.42 -7.71
C ALA A 53 2.27 -0.20 -7.47
N ALA A 54 1.30 -0.31 -6.56
CA ALA A 54 0.48 0.82 -6.16
C ALA A 54 1.32 1.90 -5.45
N LEU A 55 2.18 1.51 -4.51
CA LEU A 55 3.09 2.43 -3.79
C LEU A 55 4.07 3.14 -4.73
N TRP A 56 4.58 2.42 -5.73
CA TRP A 56 5.47 2.98 -6.75
C TRP A 56 4.82 4.10 -7.56
N TRP A 57 3.59 3.89 -8.03
CA TRP A 57 2.79 4.94 -8.66
C TRP A 57 2.43 6.07 -7.68
N GLY A 58 2.07 5.75 -6.45
CA GLY A 58 1.75 6.74 -5.43
C GLY A 58 2.90 7.68 -5.09
N SER A 59 4.13 7.17 -5.09
CA SER A 59 5.33 7.99 -4.88
C SER A 59 5.50 9.05 -5.99
N ASP A 60 5.20 8.71 -7.24
CA ASP A 60 5.22 9.66 -8.34
C ASP A 60 4.07 10.69 -8.24
N THR A 61 2.89 10.23 -7.84
CA THR A 61 1.71 11.09 -7.62
C THR A 61 2.00 12.14 -6.54
N ILE A 62 2.65 11.74 -5.46
CA ILE A 62 3.10 12.66 -4.41
C ILE A 62 4.06 13.68 -5.01
N LYS A 63 5.10 13.25 -5.72
CA LYS A 63 6.06 14.17 -6.36
C LYS A 63 5.34 15.17 -7.29
N HIS A 64 4.39 14.68 -8.10
CA HIS A 64 3.63 15.52 -9.01
C HIS A 64 2.86 16.61 -8.25
N LEU A 65 2.18 16.24 -7.18
CA LEU A 65 1.49 17.18 -6.29
C LEU A 65 2.46 18.19 -5.65
N CYS A 66 3.64 17.73 -5.20
CA CYS A 66 4.66 18.56 -4.55
C CYS A 66 5.29 19.60 -5.46
N SER A 67 5.35 19.34 -6.77
CA SER A 67 5.90 20.28 -7.75
C SER A 67 5.17 21.63 -7.75
N TYR A 68 3.95 21.68 -7.19
CA TYR A 68 3.16 22.89 -6.99
C TYR A 68 3.44 23.62 -5.66
N GLY A 69 4.55 23.33 -4.97
CA GLY A 69 5.08 24.16 -3.88
C GLY A 69 4.43 23.92 -2.50
N LEU A 70 3.91 22.71 -2.25
CA LEU A 70 3.15 22.38 -1.03
C LEU A 70 3.95 22.28 0.28
N GLY A 71 5.28 22.43 0.24
CA GLY A 71 6.12 22.38 1.44
C GLY A 71 5.82 21.18 2.33
N THR A 72 5.46 21.43 3.60
CA THR A 72 5.14 20.41 4.62
C THR A 72 3.70 19.87 4.58
N GLY A 73 2.83 20.37 3.71
CA GLY A 73 1.43 19.93 3.58
C GLY A 73 1.23 18.64 2.78
N VAL A 74 2.31 18.07 2.25
CA VAL A 74 2.27 16.90 1.38
C VAL A 74 2.03 15.60 2.16
N PRO A 75 2.77 15.30 3.25
CA PRO A 75 2.52 14.07 4.00
C PRO A 75 1.10 14.02 4.57
N SER A 76 0.53 15.16 4.97
CA SER A 76 -0.84 15.23 5.46
C SER A 76 -1.88 14.99 4.36
N ALA A 77 -1.70 15.57 3.16
CA ALA A 77 -2.55 15.28 2.00
C ALA A 77 -2.50 13.79 1.62
N GLY A 78 -1.30 13.21 1.61
CA GLY A 78 -1.09 11.77 1.41
C GLY A 78 -1.80 10.92 2.45
N MET A 79 -1.71 11.27 3.74
CA MET A 79 -2.37 10.53 4.83
C MET A 79 -3.89 10.62 4.78
N VAL A 80 -4.46 11.77 4.46
CA VAL A 80 -5.91 11.92 4.32
C VAL A 80 -6.43 11.09 3.14
N ALA A 81 -5.74 11.13 1.99
CA ALA A 81 -6.10 10.30 0.85
C ALA A 81 -5.93 8.80 1.15
N PHE A 82 -4.79 8.39 1.71
CA PHE A 82 -4.54 6.99 2.07
C PHE A 82 -5.55 6.47 3.10
N GLY A 83 -5.93 7.29 4.09
CA GLY A 83 -7.02 7.02 5.04
C GLY A 83 -8.36 6.79 4.36
N SER A 84 -8.72 7.62 3.39
CA SER A 84 -9.94 7.41 2.59
C SER A 84 -9.89 6.13 1.75
N GLY A 85 -8.69 5.75 1.28
CA GLY A 85 -8.44 4.48 0.62
C GLY A 85 -8.66 3.27 1.54
N ALA A 86 -8.25 3.35 2.81
CA ALA A 86 -8.52 2.30 3.79
C ALA A 86 -10.04 2.12 4.03
N ILE A 87 -10.81 3.22 4.07
CA ILE A 87 -12.27 3.17 4.16
C ILE A 87 -12.86 2.50 2.91
N ALA A 88 -12.40 2.88 1.71
CA ALA A 88 -12.83 2.28 0.44
C ALA A 88 -12.53 0.78 0.36
N MET A 89 -11.38 0.36 0.87
CA MET A 89 -10.98 -1.05 0.93
C MET A 89 -11.95 -1.87 1.79
N ILE A 90 -12.26 -1.41 3.01
CA ILE A 90 -13.21 -2.12 3.90
C ILE A 90 -14.62 -2.17 3.29
N ALA A 91 -15.05 -1.09 2.62
CA ALA A 91 -16.36 -1.07 1.96
C ALA A 91 -16.40 -1.98 0.72
N GLY A 92 -15.35 -1.95 -0.11
CA GLY A 92 -15.29 -2.67 -1.38
C GLY A 92 -15.08 -4.17 -1.25
N THR A 93 -14.41 -4.65 -0.18
CA THR A 93 -14.17 -6.08 0.08
C THR A 93 -15.45 -6.91 0.29
N LYS A 94 -16.60 -6.24 0.49
CA LYS A 94 -17.92 -6.89 0.64
C LYS A 94 -18.51 -7.38 -0.68
N PHE A 95 -17.96 -6.97 -1.82
CA PHE A 95 -18.52 -7.26 -3.16
C PHE A 95 -17.95 -8.52 -3.80
N GLY A 96 -17.37 -9.41 -3.00
CA GLY A 96 -16.92 -10.71 -3.44
C GLY A 96 -15.83 -10.64 -4.52
N LEU A 97 -15.98 -11.36 -5.64
CA LEU A 97 -14.98 -11.34 -6.72
C LEU A 97 -14.80 -9.97 -7.37
N ALA A 98 -15.79 -9.09 -7.27
CA ALA A 98 -15.68 -7.72 -7.76
C ALA A 98 -14.90 -6.80 -6.80
N SER A 99 -14.46 -7.30 -5.64
CA SER A 99 -13.83 -6.48 -4.59
C SER A 99 -12.69 -5.60 -5.09
N PRO A 100 -11.68 -6.09 -5.85
CA PRO A 100 -10.59 -5.22 -6.30
C PRO A 100 -11.07 -4.05 -7.18
N ILE A 101 -12.01 -4.30 -8.10
CA ILE A 101 -12.56 -3.26 -8.99
C ILE A 101 -13.44 -2.29 -8.19
N VAL A 102 -14.31 -2.79 -7.32
CA VAL A 102 -15.20 -1.95 -6.53
C VAL A 102 -14.41 -1.11 -5.53
N THR A 103 -13.40 -1.68 -4.88
CA THR A 103 -12.46 -0.95 -4.01
C THR A 103 -11.78 0.19 -4.77
N LEU A 104 -11.28 -0.05 -5.99
CA LEU A 104 -10.68 0.98 -6.83
C LEU A 104 -11.67 2.11 -7.13
N ILE A 105 -12.89 1.78 -7.58
CA ILE A 105 -13.90 2.77 -7.95
C ILE A 105 -14.32 3.60 -6.73
N LEU A 106 -14.59 2.94 -5.59
CA LEU A 106 -14.96 3.62 -4.34
C LEU A 106 -13.84 4.54 -3.86
N ALA A 107 -12.59 4.09 -3.95
CA ALA A 107 -11.43 4.90 -3.56
C ALA A 107 -11.27 6.13 -4.45
N ALA A 108 -11.44 5.98 -5.76
CA ALA A 108 -11.41 7.10 -6.70
C ALA A 108 -12.50 8.13 -6.38
N ILE A 109 -13.73 7.67 -6.12
CA ILE A 109 -14.85 8.57 -5.76
C ILE A 109 -14.55 9.31 -4.45
N LEU A 110 -14.12 8.60 -3.40
CA LEU A 110 -13.83 9.22 -2.10
C LEU A 110 -12.66 10.21 -2.19
N GLY A 111 -11.57 9.83 -2.86
CA GLY A 111 -10.43 10.71 -3.06
C GLY A 111 -10.76 11.94 -3.89
N ALA A 112 -11.61 11.80 -4.92
CA ALA A 112 -12.10 12.93 -5.72
C ALA A 112 -12.96 13.90 -4.91
N VAL A 113 -13.84 13.37 -4.05
CA VAL A 113 -14.66 14.20 -3.14
C VAL A 113 -13.78 14.97 -2.17
N ILE A 114 -12.81 14.29 -1.54
CA ILE A 114 -11.86 14.93 -0.61
C ILE A 114 -11.03 15.98 -1.36
N GLY A 115 -10.57 15.67 -2.57
CA GLY A 115 -9.81 16.61 -3.38
C GLY A 115 -10.62 17.82 -3.83
N TYR A 116 -11.90 17.64 -4.17
CA TYR A 116 -12.80 18.74 -4.47
C TYR A 116 -13.00 19.65 -3.25
N ILE A 117 -13.18 19.06 -2.06
CA ILE A 117 -13.30 19.80 -0.80
C ILE A 117 -11.99 20.56 -0.51
N ALA A 118 -10.84 19.91 -0.63
CA ALA A 118 -9.53 20.53 -0.38
C ALA A 118 -9.25 21.69 -1.34
N ASN A 119 -9.58 21.52 -2.63
CA ASN A 119 -9.32 22.56 -3.62
C ASN A 119 -10.35 23.70 -3.54
N SER A 120 -11.64 23.38 -3.45
CA SER A 120 -12.73 24.34 -3.68
C SER A 120 -13.32 24.91 -2.39
N ILE A 121 -13.28 24.18 -1.27
CA ILE A 121 -13.82 24.65 0.02
C ILE A 121 -12.70 25.20 0.89
N ILE A 122 -11.61 24.46 1.04
CA ILE A 122 -10.43 24.90 1.79
C ILE A 122 -9.62 25.94 0.99
N ASN A 123 -9.92 26.12 -0.31
CA ASN A 123 -9.31 27.12 -1.19
C ASN A 123 -7.78 26.97 -1.29
N MET A 124 -7.29 25.73 -1.33
CA MET A 124 -5.86 25.48 -1.60
C MET A 124 -5.47 25.88 -3.03
N ASN A 125 -6.42 25.93 -3.98
CA ASN A 125 -6.24 26.43 -5.35
C ASN A 125 -5.07 25.80 -6.12
N ILE A 126 -4.92 24.47 -5.99
CA ILE A 126 -3.88 23.71 -6.69
C ILE A 126 -4.52 22.95 -7.86
N PRO A 127 -4.04 23.13 -9.11
CA PRO A 127 -4.71 22.63 -10.31
C PRO A 127 -4.83 21.10 -10.37
N VAL A 128 -3.87 20.37 -9.79
CA VAL A 128 -3.84 18.90 -9.79
C VAL A 128 -4.36 18.27 -8.49
N MET A 129 -4.90 19.07 -7.57
CA MET A 129 -5.27 18.60 -6.23
C MET A 129 -6.29 17.45 -6.26
N VAL A 130 -7.32 17.59 -7.09
CA VAL A 130 -8.42 16.63 -7.16
C VAL A 130 -7.94 15.29 -7.73
N THR A 131 -7.16 15.34 -8.81
CA THR A 131 -6.60 14.15 -9.44
C THR A 131 -5.58 13.48 -8.53
N SER A 132 -4.63 14.22 -7.96
CA SER A 132 -3.62 13.63 -7.06
C SER A 132 -4.22 12.99 -5.81
N LEU A 133 -5.23 13.60 -5.17
CA LEU A 133 -5.90 13.00 -4.02
C LEU A 133 -6.76 11.79 -4.40
N MET A 134 -7.41 11.81 -5.57
CA MET A 134 -8.08 10.64 -6.14
C MET A 134 -7.10 9.47 -6.33
N GLU A 135 -5.98 9.73 -7.00
CA GLU A 135 -4.95 8.73 -7.28
C GLU A 135 -4.33 8.16 -6.00
N MET A 136 -3.95 9.02 -5.03
CA MET A 136 -3.41 8.56 -3.75
C MET A 136 -4.43 7.77 -2.92
N ALA A 137 -5.72 8.08 -3.02
CA ALA A 137 -6.76 7.29 -2.36
C ALA A 137 -6.86 5.89 -2.98
N VAL A 138 -6.79 5.78 -4.31
CA VAL A 138 -6.73 4.49 -5.01
C VAL A 138 -5.48 3.72 -4.62
N VAL A 139 -4.32 4.38 -4.59
CA VAL A 139 -3.06 3.77 -4.12
C VAL A 139 -3.22 3.23 -2.71
N GLY A 140 -3.80 4.00 -1.79
CA GLY A 140 -4.02 3.55 -0.42
C GLY A 140 -4.94 2.34 -0.35
N ALA A 141 -6.05 2.37 -1.09
CA ALA A 141 -7.00 1.26 -1.12
C ALA A 141 -6.37 -0.02 -1.69
N MET A 142 -5.64 0.08 -2.80
CA MET A 142 -5.00 -1.06 -3.46
C MET A 142 -3.79 -1.59 -2.69
N THR A 143 -3.03 -0.73 -2.02
CA THR A 143 -1.93 -1.13 -1.13
C THR A 143 -2.48 -1.93 0.05
N MET A 144 -3.51 -1.41 0.70
CA MET A 144 -4.18 -2.07 1.82
C MET A 144 -4.78 -3.40 1.40
N LEU A 145 -5.47 -3.45 0.25
CA LEU A 145 -6.09 -4.65 -0.27
C LEU A 145 -5.05 -5.71 -0.67
N GLY A 146 -3.98 -5.30 -1.36
CA GLY A 146 -2.90 -6.18 -1.78
C GLY A 146 -2.17 -6.82 -0.60
N PHE A 147 -1.79 -6.02 0.41
CA PHE A 147 -1.16 -6.55 1.62
C PHE A 147 -2.13 -7.38 2.47
N ALA A 148 -3.41 -7.02 2.56
CA ALA A 148 -4.39 -7.86 3.24
C ALA A 148 -4.59 -9.22 2.53
N ALA A 149 -4.61 -9.21 1.20
CA ALA A 149 -4.70 -10.42 0.37
C ALA A 149 -3.44 -11.28 0.45
N MET A 150 -2.27 -10.66 0.59
CA MET A 150 -1.03 -11.39 0.87
C MET A 150 -1.07 -12.03 2.26
N CYS A 151 -1.50 -11.28 3.26
CA CYS A 151 -1.50 -11.72 4.65
C CYS A 151 -2.43 -12.91 4.89
N THR A 152 -3.62 -12.88 4.31
CA THR A 152 -4.69 -13.87 4.54
C THR A 152 -4.89 -14.84 3.37
N GLY A 153 -4.21 -14.62 2.25
CA GLY A 153 -4.40 -15.40 1.01
C GLY A 153 -5.68 -15.08 0.24
N THR A 154 -6.49 -14.11 0.68
CA THR A 154 -7.75 -13.72 0.05
C THR A 154 -8.05 -12.23 0.23
N PHE A 155 -8.71 -11.63 -0.75
CA PHE A 155 -9.18 -10.24 -0.66
C PHE A 155 -10.65 -10.12 -0.25
N MET A 156 -11.31 -11.25 0.07
CA MET A 156 -12.75 -11.30 0.36
C MET A 156 -13.02 -10.94 1.83
N PHE A 157 -14.03 -10.11 2.09
CA PHE A 157 -14.33 -9.66 3.47
C PHE A 157 -14.46 -10.80 4.48
N SER A 158 -15.07 -11.93 4.10
CA SER A 158 -15.24 -13.10 4.97
C SER A 158 -13.90 -13.67 5.46
N GLY A 159 -12.88 -13.73 4.60
CA GLY A 159 -11.55 -14.20 4.97
C GLY A 159 -10.74 -13.19 5.79
N LEU A 160 -11.13 -11.91 5.75
CA LEU A 160 -10.47 -10.86 6.54
C LEU A 160 -11.02 -10.77 7.97
N VAL A 161 -12.26 -11.21 8.20
CA VAL A 161 -12.94 -11.15 9.51
C VAL A 161 -13.01 -12.48 10.25
N VAL A 162 -12.77 -13.61 9.58
CA VAL A 162 -12.73 -14.93 10.22
C VAL A 162 -11.28 -15.40 10.30
N GLY A 163 -10.73 -15.47 11.52
CA GLY A 163 -9.35 -15.93 11.77
C GLY A 163 -9.23 -17.44 11.95
N GLY A 164 -10.35 -18.11 12.21
CA GLY A 164 -10.41 -19.55 12.42
C GLY A 164 -11.81 -20.01 12.79
N MET A 165 -11.94 -21.32 13.02
CA MET A 165 -13.17 -21.94 13.51
C MET A 165 -12.88 -22.58 14.86
N THR A 166 -13.67 -22.23 15.87
CA THR A 166 -13.54 -22.74 17.24
C THR A 166 -14.69 -23.67 17.56
N LEU A 167 -14.38 -24.74 18.27
CA LEU A 167 -15.38 -25.70 18.73
C LEU A 167 -15.96 -25.20 20.05
N SER A 168 -17.20 -24.73 20.01
CA SER A 168 -17.99 -24.52 21.21
C SER A 168 -18.77 -25.78 21.55
N MET A 169 -19.00 -25.89 22.83
CA MET A 169 -19.06 -27.16 23.49
C MET A 169 -20.08 -26.90 24.62
N GLU A 170 -21.35 -27.23 24.40
CA GLU A 170 -22.45 -26.97 25.36
C GLU A 170 -23.21 -28.23 25.78
N PRO A 171 -23.67 -28.33 27.05
CA PRO A 171 -24.46 -29.46 27.52
C PRO A 171 -25.80 -29.50 26.76
N SER A 172 -26.07 -30.61 26.06
CA SER A 172 -27.40 -30.81 25.48
C SER A 172 -28.36 -31.25 26.60
N ALA A 173 -29.61 -30.79 26.55
CA ALA A 173 -30.64 -31.17 27.52
C ALA A 173 -30.65 -32.70 27.71
N GLY A 174 -30.50 -33.13 28.97
CA GLY A 174 -30.10 -34.50 29.31
C GLY A 174 -30.90 -35.60 28.61
N ALA A 175 -30.20 -36.52 27.98
CA ALA A 175 -30.79 -37.76 27.50
C ALA A 175 -31.31 -38.58 28.69
N ALA A 176 -32.53 -39.11 28.58
CA ALA A 176 -33.08 -40.04 29.56
C ALA A 176 -32.16 -41.26 29.70
N GLY A 177 -31.47 -41.40 30.84
CA GLY A 177 -30.53 -42.51 31.10
C GLY A 177 -29.18 -42.14 31.74
N GLY A 178 -28.90 -40.86 32.02
CA GLY A 178 -27.69 -40.46 32.76
C GLY A 178 -26.41 -40.34 31.92
N ALA A 179 -26.49 -40.53 30.60
CA ALA A 179 -25.42 -40.17 29.68
C ALA A 179 -25.44 -38.65 29.42
N GLN A 180 -24.35 -37.96 29.72
CA GLN A 180 -24.20 -36.56 29.35
C GLN A 180 -23.89 -36.46 27.85
N THR A 181 -24.88 -36.04 27.07
CA THR A 181 -24.72 -35.73 25.66
C THR A 181 -24.37 -34.26 25.49
N PHE A 182 -23.53 -33.97 24.51
CA PHE A 182 -22.93 -32.67 24.35
C PHE A 182 -23.05 -32.18 22.92
N LEU A 183 -23.53 -30.95 22.75
CA LEU A 183 -23.68 -30.33 21.45
C LEU A 183 -22.38 -29.62 21.09
N VAL A 184 -21.70 -30.13 20.06
CA VAL A 184 -20.53 -29.49 19.49
C VAL A 184 -21.00 -28.58 18.36
N THR A 185 -20.83 -27.27 18.55
CA THR A 185 -21.14 -26.27 17.52
C THR A 185 -19.83 -25.64 17.05
N VAL A 186 -19.66 -25.51 15.74
CA VAL A 186 -18.50 -24.85 15.16
C VAL A 186 -18.84 -23.37 14.98
N LEU A 187 -18.11 -22.48 15.65
CA LEU A 187 -18.33 -21.03 15.59
C LEU A 187 -17.11 -20.33 14.96
N PRO A 188 -17.32 -19.27 14.17
CA PRO A 188 -16.22 -18.46 13.64
C PRO A 188 -15.54 -17.65 14.74
N GLU A 189 -14.21 -17.62 14.72
CA GLU A 189 -13.41 -16.77 15.59
C GLU A 189 -13.08 -15.44 14.90
N PHE A 190 -13.56 -14.35 15.48
CA PHE A 190 -13.33 -13.00 14.96
C PHE A 190 -12.07 -12.33 15.54
N ALA A 191 -11.68 -12.68 16.77
CA ALA A 191 -10.57 -12.03 17.48
C ALA A 191 -9.21 -12.31 16.82
N GLY A 192 -8.98 -13.55 16.36
CA GLY A 192 -7.76 -13.92 15.62
C GLY A 192 -7.75 -13.52 14.15
N SER A 193 -8.75 -12.78 13.64
CA SER A 193 -8.81 -12.38 12.23
C SER A 193 -7.92 -11.19 11.90
N LEU A 194 -7.69 -10.91 10.61
CA LEU A 194 -6.88 -9.77 10.20
C LEU A 194 -7.46 -8.43 10.66
N ILE A 195 -8.79 -8.29 10.63
CA ILE A 195 -9.48 -7.08 11.07
C ILE A 195 -9.66 -7.08 12.60
N GLY A 196 -10.18 -8.17 13.18
CA GLY A 196 -10.46 -8.25 14.61
C GLY A 196 -9.21 -8.28 15.49
N GLY A 197 -8.11 -8.86 14.98
CA GLY A 197 -6.80 -8.89 15.63
C GLY A 197 -5.94 -7.65 15.35
N ALA A 198 -6.52 -6.61 14.74
CA ALA A 198 -5.87 -5.34 14.43
C ALA A 198 -4.63 -5.41 13.49
N ALA A 199 -4.39 -6.55 12.82
CA ALA A 199 -3.33 -6.69 11.84
C ALA A 199 -3.48 -5.72 10.66
N LEU A 200 -4.72 -5.38 10.28
CA LEU A 200 -4.98 -4.35 9.26
C LEU A 200 -4.42 -2.97 9.64
N ALA A 201 -4.37 -2.62 10.93
CA ALA A 201 -3.79 -1.35 11.37
C ALA A 201 -2.27 -1.31 11.13
N VAL A 202 -1.58 -2.45 11.33
CA VAL A 202 -0.15 -2.56 11.01
C VAL A 202 0.08 -2.38 9.52
N ILE A 203 -0.74 -3.03 8.68
CA ILE A 203 -0.70 -2.87 7.22
C ILE A 203 -0.91 -1.41 6.82
N PHE A 204 -1.84 -0.71 7.48
CA PHE A 204 -2.08 0.71 7.26
C PHE A 204 -0.83 1.55 7.51
N PHE A 205 -0.17 1.38 8.66
CA PHE A 205 1.04 2.14 8.98
C PHE A 205 2.20 1.81 8.03
N LEU A 206 2.38 0.52 7.70
CA LEU A 206 3.41 0.10 6.74
C LEU A 206 3.20 0.74 5.36
N GLY A 207 1.99 0.65 4.80
CA GLY A 207 1.65 1.25 3.51
C GLY A 207 1.74 2.77 3.52
N ALA A 208 1.26 3.41 4.60
CA ALA A 208 1.37 4.86 4.76
C ALA A 208 2.84 5.32 4.78
N MET A 209 3.68 4.69 5.60
CA MET A 209 5.11 4.99 5.65
C MET A 209 5.80 4.75 4.30
N ALA A 210 5.49 3.63 3.64
CA ALA A 210 6.06 3.31 2.34
C ALA A 210 5.67 4.29 1.24
N LEU A 211 4.49 4.91 1.34
CA LEU A 211 4.05 5.93 0.39
C LEU A 211 4.78 7.26 0.61
N GLN A 212 5.03 7.66 1.85
CA GLN A 212 5.54 9.00 2.20
C GLN A 212 7.06 9.07 2.34
N HIS A 213 7.69 7.99 2.81
CA HIS A 213 9.13 7.95 3.04
C HIS A 213 9.96 8.26 1.78
N PRO A 214 9.64 7.71 0.60
CA PRO A 214 10.46 7.93 -0.59
C PRO A 214 10.59 9.41 -0.95
N PHE A 215 9.46 10.12 -0.91
CA PHE A 215 9.42 11.56 -1.12
C PHE A 215 10.24 12.30 -0.05
N ASN A 216 9.97 12.05 1.23
CA ASN A 216 10.61 12.79 2.32
C ASN A 216 12.14 12.55 2.38
N ALA A 217 12.59 11.35 2.05
CA ALA A 217 14.00 10.98 2.07
C ALA A 217 14.77 11.44 0.83
N CYS A 218 14.10 11.53 -0.33
CA CYS A 218 14.75 11.96 -1.57
C CYS A 218 14.61 13.46 -1.86
N LEU A 219 13.80 14.20 -1.08
CA LEU A 219 13.58 15.63 -1.24
C LEU A 219 14.89 16.41 -1.08
N GLY A 220 15.29 17.12 -2.13
CA GLY A 220 16.44 18.01 -2.10
C GLY A 220 16.83 18.52 -3.49
N PRO A 221 17.85 19.40 -3.58
CA PRO A 221 18.31 19.96 -4.85
C PRO A 221 18.80 18.92 -5.87
N ASN A 222 19.21 17.72 -5.41
CA ASN A 222 19.65 16.61 -6.25
C ASN A 222 18.60 15.48 -6.32
N GLU A 223 17.31 15.79 -6.21
CA GLU A 223 16.27 14.77 -6.38
C GLU A 223 16.24 14.27 -7.82
N SER A 224 16.23 12.94 -7.97
CA SER A 224 16.12 12.25 -9.24
C SER A 224 14.94 11.28 -9.15
N GLN A 225 14.08 11.29 -10.18
CA GLN A 225 12.84 10.50 -10.16
C GLN A 225 13.13 9.01 -10.02
N ASP A 226 14.19 8.52 -10.67
CA ASP A 226 14.60 7.12 -10.61
C ASP A 226 15.05 6.69 -9.22
N ARG A 227 15.79 7.54 -8.49
CA ARG A 227 16.17 7.28 -7.10
C ARG A 227 14.94 7.25 -6.18
N THR A 228 14.04 8.21 -6.32
CA THR A 228 12.81 8.29 -5.52
C THR A 228 11.92 7.06 -5.74
N LEU A 229 11.72 6.69 -7.00
CA LEU A 229 10.93 5.50 -7.37
C LEU A 229 11.59 4.19 -6.92
N MET A 230 12.92 4.08 -6.99
CA MET A 230 13.64 2.92 -6.50
C MET A 230 13.52 2.79 -4.97
N LEU A 231 13.55 3.92 -4.24
CA LEU A 231 13.29 3.92 -2.80
C LEU A 231 11.86 3.50 -2.46
N ALA A 232 10.87 3.89 -3.27
CA ALA A 232 9.49 3.42 -3.10
C ALA A 232 9.36 1.90 -3.24
N ILE A 233 10.08 1.31 -4.20
CA ILE A 233 10.15 -0.15 -4.36
C ILE A 233 10.84 -0.79 -3.15
N GLU A 234 11.95 -0.22 -2.67
CA GLU A 234 12.70 -0.74 -1.52
C GLU A 234 11.87 -0.76 -0.23
N VAL A 235 11.27 0.37 0.14
CA VAL A 235 10.41 0.45 1.34
C VAL A 235 9.14 -0.38 1.17
N GLY A 236 8.64 -0.50 -0.07
CA GLY A 236 7.55 -1.40 -0.42
C GLY A 236 7.88 -2.86 -0.14
N PHE A 237 9.05 -3.35 -0.57
CA PHE A 237 9.51 -4.71 -0.28
C PHE A 237 9.83 -4.92 1.21
N LEU A 238 10.35 -3.90 1.90
CA LEU A 238 10.55 -3.95 3.34
C LEU A 238 9.20 -4.11 4.07
N SER A 239 8.18 -3.38 3.65
CA SER A 239 6.81 -3.49 4.17
C SER A 239 6.22 -4.87 3.85
N MET A 240 6.41 -5.36 2.63
CA MET A 240 6.01 -6.71 2.20
C MET A 240 6.64 -7.79 3.08
N PHE A 241 7.90 -7.64 3.50
CA PHE A 241 8.57 -8.59 4.39
C PHE A 241 7.89 -8.65 5.76
N VAL A 242 7.55 -7.51 6.36
CA VAL A 242 6.83 -7.49 7.65
C VAL A 242 5.46 -8.17 7.51
N VAL A 243 4.73 -7.89 6.42
CA VAL A 243 3.44 -8.54 6.13
C VAL A 243 3.62 -10.05 5.88
N ALA A 244 4.70 -10.48 5.24
CA ALA A 244 5.01 -11.89 5.04
C ALA A 244 5.23 -12.63 6.37
N VAL A 245 5.92 -12.00 7.32
CA VAL A 245 6.08 -12.55 8.68
C VAL A 245 4.74 -12.62 9.40
N MET A 246 3.86 -11.62 9.24
CA MET A 246 2.51 -11.67 9.80
C MET A 246 1.65 -12.78 9.16
N SER A 247 1.93 -13.14 7.91
CA SER A 247 1.16 -14.15 7.17
C SER A 247 1.25 -15.54 7.81
N TYR A 248 2.27 -15.84 8.62
CA TYR A 248 2.35 -17.10 9.39
C TYR A 248 1.20 -17.27 10.40
N ALA A 249 0.50 -16.20 10.78
CA ALA A 249 -0.67 -16.28 11.63
C ALA A 249 -1.94 -16.74 10.87
N PHE A 250 -1.94 -16.68 9.54
CA PHE A 250 -3.14 -16.91 8.71
C PHE A 250 -2.95 -17.99 7.63
N LEU A 251 -1.73 -18.19 7.16
CA LEU A 251 -1.38 -19.09 6.07
C LEU A 251 -0.54 -20.27 6.57
N ASP A 252 -0.47 -21.32 5.74
CA ASP A 252 0.43 -22.44 6.00
C ASP A 252 1.92 -22.01 5.90
N LEU A 253 2.77 -22.80 6.55
CA LEU A 253 4.21 -22.53 6.66
C LEU A 253 4.88 -22.30 5.30
N VAL A 254 4.51 -23.10 4.28
CA VAL A 254 5.16 -23.03 2.96
C VAL A 254 4.76 -21.74 2.25
N SER A 255 3.47 -21.41 2.22
CA SER A 255 2.96 -20.19 1.58
C SER A 255 3.54 -18.92 2.21
N ALA A 256 3.58 -18.85 3.54
CA ALA A 256 4.16 -17.72 4.26
C ALA A 256 5.69 -17.60 4.01
N THR A 257 6.40 -18.73 3.97
CA THR A 257 7.86 -18.75 3.69
C THR A 257 8.18 -18.23 2.28
N VAL A 258 7.36 -18.57 1.29
CA VAL A 258 7.52 -18.05 -0.08
C VAL A 258 7.40 -16.52 -0.09
N GLY A 259 6.42 -15.96 0.61
CA GLY A 259 6.25 -14.52 0.77
C GLY A 259 7.51 -13.85 1.35
N VAL A 260 8.07 -14.45 2.42
CA VAL A 260 9.30 -13.96 3.06
C VAL A 260 10.48 -14.00 2.10
N ALA A 261 10.69 -15.12 1.40
CA ALA A 261 11.80 -15.26 0.46
C ALA A 261 11.74 -14.22 -0.67
N ILE A 262 10.56 -14.04 -1.28
CA ILE A 262 10.37 -13.07 -2.36
C ILE A 262 10.61 -11.64 -1.86
N SER A 263 10.07 -11.29 -0.69
CA SER A 263 10.25 -9.96 -0.11
C SER A 263 11.71 -9.62 0.18
N LEU A 264 12.50 -10.58 0.70
CA LEU A 264 13.92 -10.37 1.01
C LEU A 264 14.77 -10.25 -0.26
N ILE A 265 14.50 -11.08 -1.27
CA ILE A 265 15.19 -11.00 -2.57
C ILE A 265 14.91 -9.64 -3.23
N GLY A 266 13.63 -9.24 -3.27
CA GLY A 266 13.21 -7.95 -3.81
C GLY A 266 13.86 -6.79 -3.07
N TRP A 267 13.77 -6.79 -1.74
CA TRP A 267 14.36 -5.77 -0.87
C TRP A 267 15.87 -5.63 -1.08
N PHE A 268 16.62 -6.74 -1.08
CA PHE A 268 18.08 -6.70 -1.24
C PHE A 268 18.49 -6.15 -2.61
N TYR A 269 17.78 -6.52 -3.67
CA TYR A 269 18.00 -5.99 -5.01
C TYR A 269 17.72 -4.47 -5.06
N SER A 270 16.55 -4.04 -4.61
CA SER A 270 16.15 -2.63 -4.63
C SER A 270 17.03 -1.77 -3.74
N TYR A 271 17.45 -2.28 -2.58
CA TYR A 271 18.36 -1.57 -1.67
C TYR A 271 19.73 -1.33 -2.32
N LYS A 272 20.32 -2.35 -2.94
CA LYS A 272 21.59 -2.20 -3.68
C LYS A 272 21.48 -1.17 -4.79
N GLN A 273 20.38 -1.21 -5.54
CA GLN A 273 20.14 -0.29 -6.64
C GLN A 273 19.92 1.15 -6.13
N TYR A 274 19.16 1.33 -5.05
CA TYR A 274 18.97 2.63 -4.41
C TYR A 274 20.30 3.23 -3.92
N ILE A 275 21.17 2.44 -3.30
CA ILE A 275 22.49 2.89 -2.87
C ILE A 275 23.38 3.26 -4.07
N ALA A 276 23.30 2.52 -5.18
CA ALA A 276 24.05 2.86 -6.39
C ALA A 276 23.58 4.20 -7.00
N LEU A 277 22.27 4.42 -7.09
CA LEU A 277 21.70 5.68 -7.56
C LEU A 277 22.04 6.85 -6.61
N SER A 278 21.99 6.61 -5.30
CA SER A 278 22.37 7.61 -4.29
C SER A 278 23.85 8.01 -4.40
N LYS A 279 24.74 7.05 -4.70
CA LYS A 279 26.17 7.33 -4.92
C LYS A 279 26.41 8.10 -6.22
N ARG A 280 25.69 7.79 -7.30
CA ARG A 280 25.72 8.56 -8.56
C ARG A 280 25.40 10.03 -8.29
N ASP A 281 24.24 10.27 -7.66
CA ASP A 281 23.76 11.63 -7.42
C ASP A 281 24.66 12.41 -6.43
N ALA A 282 25.29 11.72 -5.49
CA ALA A 282 26.27 12.32 -4.58
C ALA A 282 27.59 12.68 -5.28
N TYR A 283 28.04 11.87 -6.24
CA TYR A 283 29.23 12.14 -7.04
C TYR A 283 29.01 13.37 -7.94
N ASP A 284 27.88 13.43 -8.64
CA ASP A 284 27.51 14.56 -9.50
C ASP A 284 27.43 15.88 -8.71
N TRP A 285 27.04 15.83 -7.42
CA TRP A 285 26.97 17.00 -6.55
C TRP A 285 28.35 17.55 -6.14
N LEU A 286 29.35 16.68 -5.92
CA LEU A 286 30.71 17.10 -5.57
C LEU A 286 31.34 17.90 -6.72
N ASP A 287 31.02 17.56 -7.96
CA ASP A 287 31.50 18.26 -9.15
C ASP A 287 30.73 19.58 -9.40
N ALA A 288 29.50 19.73 -8.89
CA ALA A 288 28.63 20.88 -9.15
C ALA A 288 28.90 22.14 -8.30
N LYS A 289 29.76 22.08 -7.26
CA LYS A 289 30.09 23.19 -6.32
C LYS A 289 28.93 24.18 -6.01
N PRO A 290 27.78 23.76 -5.47
CA PRO A 290 26.60 24.62 -5.36
C PRO A 290 26.56 25.47 -4.09
N ILE A 291 27.40 25.20 -3.09
CA ILE A 291 27.56 26.10 -1.94
C ILE A 291 28.54 27.19 -2.36
N ARG A 292 28.03 28.40 -2.62
CA ARG A 292 28.89 29.59 -2.52
C ARG A 292 29.32 29.67 -1.06
N GLU A 293 30.55 29.26 -0.77
CA GLU A 293 31.15 29.49 0.54
C GLU A 293 31.04 30.99 0.83
N VAL A 294 30.29 31.32 1.89
CA VAL A 294 30.13 32.71 2.33
C VAL A 294 31.48 33.10 2.93
N GLY A 295 32.37 33.64 2.08
CA GLY A 295 33.74 33.98 2.45
C GLY A 295 34.80 33.80 1.36
N GLY A 296 34.42 33.47 0.12
CA GLY A 296 35.36 33.46 -1.01
C GLY A 296 35.35 34.77 -1.79
N ASP A 297 36.10 35.78 -1.32
CA ASP A 297 36.62 36.81 -2.21
C ASP A 297 37.54 36.13 -3.24
N GLN A 298 37.15 36.12 -4.52
CA GLN A 298 37.92 36.58 -5.68
C GLN A 298 36.97 36.93 -6.83
#